data_AF-A0A3A8PTE3-F1
#
_entry.id   AF-A0A3A8PTE3-F1
#
_cell.length_a   1.000
_cell.length_b   1.000
_cell.length_c   1.000
_cell.angle_alpha   90.00
_cell.angle_beta   90.00
_cell.angle_gamma   90.00
#
_symmetry.space_group_name_H-M   'P 1'
#
loop_
_entity.id
_entity.type
_entity.pdbx_description
1 polymer ?
#
loop_
_entity_poly.entity_id
_entity_poly.type
_entity_poly.pdbx_seq_one_letter_code
_entity_poly.pdbx_strand_id
1 'polypeptide(L)'
;MDIPASLLDFSLIQGSALHWRRFLARPRRVSRPVRILVLTLVGWLPLLALSLLQGDPAVSRAFLRDMGIHIEFLVSLPLIIAAERYVDLSLAAAVRQFAVSELVDAKDLATFEGIARRVIRLKHSATVEAGLLVASFAVSFMDLPHQASPVWLHSEPGGPHTLAGWWYLVVSMPLIRFLLLRWLWRGVLWAFLLFRVSQLPLALVPTHPDAAGGLGFLGTCQASFAFIVLAVASTLTAQRLARAPSTDFTNYALHLFAFALISLVVVFAPLAFFSRQLLIAKRRGDHSFSGVAAWHSRRFEQRWFHRELPAGQELLGAPEFSSLVDLGSSFTVARRMRWFPVDIRAALAVLSAAMAPMVPLLLADRRFLEVLLALGKSVL
;
A
#
# COMPACT_ATOMS: atom_id res chain seq x y z
N MET A 1 -3.81 -30.39 -4.33
CA MET A 1 -2.39 -29.97 -4.27
C MET A 1 -2.05 -29.74 -2.79
N ASP A 2 -1.06 -30.43 -2.23
CA ASP A 2 -0.69 -30.25 -0.82
C ASP A 2 0.11 -28.96 -0.65
N ILE A 3 -0.51 -27.93 -0.05
CA ILE A 3 0.12 -26.62 0.12
C ILE A 3 1.07 -26.69 1.34
N PRO A 4 2.37 -26.36 1.19
CA PRO A 4 3.32 -26.30 2.30
C PRO A 4 2.81 -25.39 3.43
N ALA A 5 2.86 -25.87 4.67
CA ALA A 5 2.47 -25.09 5.85
C ALA A 5 3.24 -23.76 5.96
N SER A 6 4.49 -23.73 5.48
CA SER A 6 5.33 -22.52 5.44
C SER A 6 4.76 -21.38 4.57
N LEU A 7 3.93 -21.69 3.56
CA LEU A 7 3.23 -20.69 2.76
C LEU A 7 1.96 -20.19 3.45
N LEU A 8 1.31 -21.05 4.24
CA LEU A 8 0.12 -20.69 5.03
C LEU A 8 0.50 -19.77 6.21
N ASP A 9 1.67 -20.00 6.80
CA ASP A 9 2.21 -19.22 7.92
C ASP A 9 3.04 -17.99 7.48
N PHE A 10 3.01 -17.62 6.20
CA PHE A 10 3.80 -16.52 5.68
C PHE A 10 3.43 -15.19 6.37
N SER A 11 4.43 -14.52 6.95
CA SER A 11 4.28 -13.21 7.56
C SER A 11 5.52 -12.35 7.35
N LEU A 12 5.36 -11.20 6.71
CA LEU A 12 6.43 -10.22 6.50
C LEU A 12 6.58 -9.24 7.67
N ILE A 13 5.66 -9.29 8.63
CA ILE A 13 5.58 -8.28 9.68
C ILE A 13 5.74 -8.86 11.10
N GLN A 14 5.37 -10.11 11.35
CA GLN A 14 5.50 -10.74 12.67
C GLN A 14 6.88 -11.36 12.89
N GLY A 15 7.54 -11.00 13.99
CA GLY A 15 8.90 -11.44 14.33
C GLY A 15 9.96 -10.49 13.78
N SER A 16 10.57 -9.69 14.66
CA SER A 16 11.81 -8.95 14.37
C SER A 16 13.02 -9.76 14.82
N ALA A 17 14.16 -9.54 14.16
CA ALA A 17 15.44 -10.12 14.55
C ALA A 17 15.95 -9.54 15.87
N LEU A 18 15.76 -8.22 16.06
CA LEU A 18 15.75 -7.55 17.36
C LEU A 18 14.44 -7.86 18.09
N HIS A 19 14.15 -9.14 18.31
CA HIS A 19 13.50 -9.48 19.55
C HIS A 19 14.61 -9.44 20.59
N TRP A 20 14.55 -8.43 21.45
CA TRP A 20 15.18 -8.22 22.77
C TRP A 20 15.16 -9.48 23.66
N ARG A 21 15.70 -10.60 23.17
CA ARG A 21 15.36 -11.95 23.61
C ARG A 21 15.93 -12.33 24.98
N ARG A 22 16.43 -11.40 25.81
CA ARG A 22 17.05 -11.76 27.09
C ARG A 22 16.88 -10.87 28.30
N PHE A 23 16.28 -9.67 28.24
CA PHE A 23 16.32 -8.82 29.43
C PHE A 23 15.00 -8.63 30.17
N LEU A 24 13.86 -9.09 29.62
CA LEU A 24 12.63 -9.25 30.42
C LEU A 24 11.97 -10.57 30.08
N ALA A 25 12.21 -11.57 30.94
CA ALA A 25 11.52 -12.84 30.92
C ALA A 25 10.00 -12.63 30.79
N ARG A 26 9.42 -13.17 29.70
CA ARG A 26 7.98 -13.25 29.43
C ARG A 26 7.10 -12.09 29.94
N PRO A 27 6.72 -11.14 29.07
CA PRO A 27 5.36 -10.67 29.04
C PRO A 27 4.61 -11.48 27.98
N ARG A 28 3.56 -12.19 28.41
CA ARG A 28 2.45 -12.58 27.52
C ARG A 28 2.11 -11.40 26.60
N ARG A 29 2.03 -11.66 25.29
CA ARG A 29 1.66 -10.74 24.20
C ARG A 29 1.05 -9.42 24.70
N VAL A 30 1.84 -8.35 24.78
CA VAL A 30 1.30 -7.00 24.94
C VAL A 30 0.29 -6.80 23.80
N SER A 31 -0.94 -6.42 24.14
CA SER A 31 -1.98 -6.23 23.13
C SER A 31 -1.56 -5.11 22.17
N ARG A 32 -1.90 -5.26 20.89
CA ARG A 32 -1.56 -4.26 19.86
C ARG A 32 -1.97 -2.83 20.20
N PRO A 33 -3.18 -2.55 20.73
CA PRO A 33 -3.54 -1.20 21.12
C PRO A 33 -2.62 -0.65 22.21
N VAL A 34 -2.16 -1.49 23.15
CA VAL A 34 -1.19 -1.07 24.17
C VAL A 34 0.16 -0.75 23.54
N ARG A 35 0.65 -1.53 22.57
CA ARG A 35 1.91 -1.20 21.87
C ARG A 35 1.80 0.13 21.10
N ILE A 36 0.68 0.37 20.42
CA ILE A 36 0.41 1.64 19.72
C ILE A 36 0.45 2.78 20.74
N LEU A 37 -0.35 2.67 21.81
CA LEU A 37 -0.44 3.68 22.85
C LEU A 37 0.93 3.96 23.50
N VAL A 38 1.68 2.93 23.89
CA VAL A 38 2.98 3.08 24.52
C VAL A 38 3.98 3.77 23.59
N LEU A 39 4.10 3.35 22.33
CA LEU A 39 5.03 3.97 21.39
C LEU A 39 4.64 5.43 21.07
N THR A 40 3.35 5.70 20.95
CA THR A 40 2.83 7.06 20.76
C THR A 40 3.11 7.95 21.98
N LEU A 41 2.85 7.45 23.19
CA LEU A 41 3.13 8.19 24.42
C LEU A 41 4.63 8.40 24.61
N VAL A 42 5.48 7.41 24.35
CA VAL A 42 6.95 7.56 24.46
C VAL A 42 7.48 8.57 23.44
N GLY A 43 6.93 8.60 22.23
CA GLY A 43 7.32 9.56 21.20
C GLY A 43 6.88 10.99 21.51
N TRP A 44 5.71 11.18 22.14
CA TRP A 44 5.05 12.48 22.27
C TRP A 44 5.03 13.07 23.69
N LEU A 45 4.69 12.27 24.71
CA LEU A 45 4.43 12.76 26.08
C LEU A 45 5.66 13.41 26.73
N PRO A 46 6.89 12.87 26.58
CA PRO A 46 8.08 13.52 27.11
C PRO A 46 8.35 14.89 26.47
N LEU A 47 8.00 15.09 25.20
CA LEU A 47 8.15 16.41 24.54
C LEU A 47 7.24 17.46 25.19
N LEU A 48 5.99 17.08 25.52
CA LEU A 48 5.08 17.94 26.24
C LEU A 48 5.57 18.20 27.68
N ALA A 49 5.98 17.17 28.40
CA ALA A 49 6.45 17.31 29.77
C ALA A 49 7.70 18.19 29.86
N LEU A 50 8.69 17.97 29.00
CA LEU A 50 9.94 18.74 28.99
C LEU A 50 9.73 20.19 28.55
N SER A 51 8.81 20.45 27.61
CA SER A 51 8.48 21.82 27.21
C SER A 51 7.73 22.61 28.29
N LEU A 52 6.93 21.94 29.12
CA LEU A 52 6.28 22.54 30.29
C LEU A 52 7.26 22.77 31.46
N LEU A 53 8.14 21.80 31.72
CA LEU A 53 9.12 21.86 32.81
C LEU A 53 10.20 22.94 32.59
N GLN A 54 10.43 23.35 31.34
CA GLN A 54 11.35 24.45 31.02
C GLN A 54 10.86 25.81 31.57
N GLY A 55 9.58 25.92 31.95
CA GLY A 55 9.05 27.06 32.70
C GLY A 55 8.80 28.33 31.88
N ASP A 56 9.23 28.38 30.62
CA ASP A 56 9.00 29.51 29.71
C ASP A 56 7.63 29.39 28.98
N PRO A 57 6.70 30.34 29.19
CA PRO A 57 5.42 30.38 28.47
C PRO A 57 5.56 30.51 26.95
N ALA A 58 6.68 31.03 26.43
CA ALA A 58 6.94 31.10 25.00
C ALA A 58 7.22 29.71 24.40
N VAL A 59 8.03 28.89 25.08
CA VAL A 59 8.37 27.51 24.67
C VAL A 59 7.13 26.61 24.64
N SER A 60 6.33 26.62 25.70
CA SER A 60 5.10 25.82 25.78
C SER A 60 4.06 26.22 24.73
N ARG A 61 3.86 27.52 24.49
CA ARG A 61 2.97 28.01 23.42
C ARG A 61 3.49 27.67 22.02
N ALA A 62 4.81 27.71 21.82
CA ALA A 62 5.42 27.31 20.55
C ALA A 62 5.22 25.81 20.28
N PHE A 63 5.40 24.96 21.30
CA PHE A 63 5.16 23.51 21.17
C PHE A 63 3.70 23.21 20.83
N LEU A 64 2.75 23.79 21.56
CA LEU A 64 1.31 23.56 21.33
C LEU A 64 0.79 24.06 19.97
N ARG A 65 1.50 25.00 19.35
CA ARG A 65 1.19 25.50 18.00
C ARG A 65 1.83 24.67 16.90
N ASP A 66 2.75 23.78 17.23
CA ASP A 66 3.46 22.94 16.25
C ASP A 66 2.60 21.73 15.84
N MET A 67 1.63 21.99 14.97
CA MET A 67 0.74 20.96 14.41
C MET A 67 1.51 19.87 13.65
N GLY A 68 2.71 20.18 13.15
CA GLY A 68 3.60 19.23 12.49
C GLY A 68 3.86 18.00 13.36
N ILE A 69 4.35 18.24 14.56
CA ILE A 69 4.74 17.20 15.51
C ILE A 69 3.52 16.50 16.10
N HIS A 70 2.45 17.23 16.39
CA HIS A 70 1.22 16.62 16.87
C HIS A 70 0.67 15.62 15.85
N ILE A 71 0.60 15.97 14.57
CA ILE A 71 0.12 15.06 13.52
C ILE A 71 1.12 13.91 13.30
N GLU A 72 2.42 14.18 13.33
CA GLU A 72 3.46 13.16 13.16
C GLU A 72 3.39 12.06 14.22
N PHE A 73 3.27 12.43 15.51
CA PHE A 73 3.27 11.44 16.59
C PHE A 73 1.89 10.95 17.02
N LEU A 74 0.84 11.77 16.92
CA LEU A 74 -0.52 11.39 17.38
C LEU A 74 -1.39 10.81 16.26
N VAL A 75 -1.03 11.01 14.99
CA VAL A 75 -1.78 10.46 13.84
C VAL A 75 -0.91 9.50 13.04
N SER A 76 0.22 9.97 12.50
CA SER A 76 1.05 9.18 11.58
C SER A 76 1.71 7.97 12.25
N LEU A 77 2.35 8.15 13.40
CA LEU A 77 2.98 7.05 14.14
C LEU A 77 2.00 5.91 14.50
N PRO A 78 0.83 6.15 15.12
CA PRO A 78 -0.18 5.13 15.34
C PRO A 78 -0.61 4.42 14.06
N LEU A 79 -0.78 5.17 12.97
CA LEU A 79 -1.22 4.65 11.68
C LEU A 79 -0.17 3.73 11.05
N ILE A 80 1.11 4.11 11.13
CA ILE A 80 2.26 3.30 10.70
C ILE A 80 2.32 1.97 11.46
N ILE A 81 2.04 2.00 12.77
CA ILE A 81 2.02 0.79 13.61
C ILE A 81 0.76 -0.05 13.35
N ALA A 82 -0.41 0.59 13.18
CA ALA A 82 -1.67 -0.09 12.90
C ALA A 82 -1.67 -0.79 11.54
N ALA A 83 -1.03 -0.18 10.53
CA ALA A 83 -0.86 -0.74 9.19
C ALA A 83 -0.16 -2.12 9.21
N GLU A 84 0.63 -2.42 10.25
CA GLU A 84 1.38 -3.66 10.37
C GLU A 84 0.48 -4.89 10.24
N ARG A 85 -0.67 -4.93 10.92
CA ARG A 85 -1.54 -6.10 10.83
C ARG A 85 -2.19 -6.23 9.46
N TYR A 86 -2.71 -5.12 8.96
CA TYR A 86 -3.55 -5.12 7.76
C TYR A 86 -2.74 -5.51 6.52
N VAL A 87 -1.55 -4.93 6.37
CA VAL A 87 -0.65 -5.26 5.27
C VAL A 87 -0.13 -6.68 5.40
N ASP A 88 0.20 -7.17 6.62
CA ASP A 88 0.70 -8.54 6.82
C ASP A 88 -0.32 -9.59 6.38
N LEU A 89 -1.59 -9.40 6.77
CA LEU A 89 -2.68 -10.28 6.38
C LEU A 89 -2.90 -10.26 4.86
N SER A 90 -2.79 -9.08 4.25
CA SER A 90 -2.94 -8.91 2.80
C SER A 90 -1.81 -9.62 2.04
N LEU A 91 -0.56 -9.46 2.50
CA LEU A 91 0.62 -10.11 1.92
C LEU A 91 0.57 -11.63 2.08
N ALA A 92 0.17 -12.13 3.26
CA ALA A 92 -0.01 -13.56 3.52
C ALA A 92 -1.11 -14.16 2.64
N ALA A 93 -2.25 -13.46 2.52
CA ALA A 93 -3.33 -13.87 1.64
C ALA A 93 -2.88 -13.91 0.17
N ALA A 94 -2.10 -12.92 -0.28
CA ALA A 94 -1.55 -12.89 -1.63
C ALA A 94 -0.59 -14.06 -1.91
N VAL A 95 0.34 -14.36 -0.99
CA VAL A 95 1.25 -15.52 -1.11
C VAL A 95 0.47 -16.83 -1.15
N ARG A 96 -0.54 -16.98 -0.30
CA ARG A 96 -1.42 -18.17 -0.31
C ARG A 96 -2.20 -18.28 -1.61
N GLN A 97 -2.68 -17.16 -2.16
CA GLN A 97 -3.50 -17.15 -3.37
C GLN A 97 -2.72 -17.67 -4.60
N PHE A 98 -1.40 -17.44 -4.68
CA PHE A 98 -0.58 -18.04 -5.73
C PHE A 98 -0.64 -19.57 -5.75
N ALA A 99 -0.73 -20.21 -4.58
CA ALA A 99 -0.83 -21.67 -4.46
C ALA A 99 -2.29 -22.15 -4.59
N VAL A 100 -3.24 -21.50 -3.91
CA VAL A 100 -4.65 -21.92 -3.89
C VAL A 100 -5.32 -21.76 -5.27
N SER A 101 -4.97 -20.71 -6.03
CA SER A 101 -5.47 -20.52 -7.40
C SER A 101 -4.75 -21.39 -8.44
N GLU A 102 -3.82 -22.27 -8.03
CA GLU A 102 -2.97 -23.07 -8.93
C GLU A 102 -2.24 -22.23 -9.99
N LEU A 103 -1.95 -20.95 -9.68
CA LEU A 103 -1.18 -20.06 -10.54
C LEU A 103 0.27 -20.52 -10.65
N VAL A 104 0.79 -21.12 -9.58
CA VAL A 104 2.07 -21.83 -9.55
C VAL A 104 1.77 -23.32 -9.66
N ASP A 105 2.36 -23.96 -10.67
CA ASP A 105 2.20 -25.40 -10.92
C ASP A 105 2.86 -26.25 -9.81
N ALA A 106 2.45 -27.51 -9.67
CA ALA A 106 2.91 -28.43 -8.62
C ALA A 106 4.41 -28.67 -8.65
N LYS A 107 4.99 -28.69 -9.85
CA LYS A 107 6.44 -28.79 -10.07
C LYS A 107 7.23 -27.60 -9.52
N ASP A 108 6.63 -26.41 -9.50
CA ASP A 108 7.30 -25.15 -9.14
C ASP A 108 7.03 -24.72 -7.69
N LEU A 109 6.15 -25.45 -6.98
CA LEU A 109 5.75 -25.13 -5.61
C LEU A 109 6.93 -25.15 -4.62
N ALA A 110 7.85 -26.10 -4.77
CA ALA A 110 9.06 -26.17 -3.94
C ALA A 110 9.99 -24.96 -4.17
N THR A 111 10.11 -24.50 -5.41
CA THR A 111 10.87 -23.29 -5.77
C THR A 111 10.22 -22.04 -5.18
N PHE A 112 8.88 -21.93 -5.29
CA PHE A 112 8.11 -20.85 -4.71
C PHE A 112 8.28 -20.78 -3.18
N GLU A 113 8.18 -21.91 -2.50
CA GLU A 113 8.43 -22.03 -1.07
C GLU A 113 9.86 -21.60 -0.70
N GLY A 114 10.86 -22.00 -1.50
CA GLY A 114 12.25 -21.58 -1.32
C GLY A 114 12.44 -20.07 -1.43
N ILE A 115 11.73 -19.40 -2.36
CA ILE A 115 11.71 -17.94 -2.50
C ILE A 115 11.08 -17.30 -1.24
N ALA A 116 9.91 -17.78 -0.82
CA ALA A 116 9.22 -17.27 0.37
C ALA A 116 10.10 -17.41 1.63
N ARG A 117 10.71 -18.58 1.84
CA ARG A 117 11.65 -18.83 2.94
C ARG A 117 12.87 -17.91 2.89
N ARG A 118 13.43 -17.65 1.70
CA ARG A 118 14.56 -16.72 1.56
C ARG A 118 14.18 -15.30 1.99
N VAL A 119 13.01 -14.83 1.59
CA VAL A 119 12.51 -13.50 1.97
C VAL A 119 12.29 -13.40 3.48
N ILE A 120 11.70 -14.45 4.08
CA ILE A 120 11.55 -14.53 5.54
C ILE A 120 12.91 -14.50 6.24
N ARG A 121 13.94 -15.19 5.72
CA ARG A 121 15.30 -15.14 6.30
C ARG A 121 15.90 -13.73 6.22
N LEU A 122 15.78 -13.05 5.08
CA LEU A 122 16.29 -11.69 4.92
C LEU A 122 15.61 -10.68 5.84
N LYS A 123 14.30 -10.85 6.06
CA LYS A 123 13.54 -10.07 7.05
C LYS A 123 14.12 -10.23 8.46
N HIS A 124 14.47 -11.46 8.86
CA HIS A 124 15.02 -11.75 10.19
C HIS A 124 16.53 -11.48 10.32
N SER A 125 17.13 -10.73 9.39
CA SER A 125 18.55 -10.39 9.48
C SER A 125 18.79 -9.27 10.49
N ALA A 126 19.45 -9.59 11.61
CA ALA A 126 19.81 -8.61 12.65
C ALA A 126 20.75 -7.50 12.12
N THR A 127 21.61 -7.82 11.15
CA THR A 127 22.50 -6.83 10.52
C THR A 127 21.73 -5.77 9.75
N VAL A 128 20.65 -6.16 9.08
CA VAL A 128 19.80 -5.21 8.34
C VAL A 128 19.03 -4.35 9.32
N GLU A 129 18.41 -4.94 10.35
CA GLU A 129 17.69 -4.14 11.36
C GLU A 129 18.62 -3.17 12.09
N ALA A 130 19.85 -3.59 12.44
CA ALA A 130 20.86 -2.70 13.02
C ALA A 130 21.27 -1.59 12.03
N GLY A 131 21.45 -1.92 10.74
CA GLY A 131 21.74 -0.94 9.69
C GLY A 131 20.61 0.08 9.53
N LEU A 132 19.34 -0.34 9.57
CA LEU A 132 18.18 0.56 9.52
C LEU A 132 18.12 1.47 10.77
N LEU A 133 18.48 0.95 11.94
CA LEU A 133 18.57 1.74 13.16
C LEU A 133 19.67 2.80 13.05
N VAL A 134 20.88 2.42 12.65
CA VAL A 134 21.99 3.36 12.43
C VAL A 134 21.61 4.40 11.38
N ALA A 135 20.99 4.00 10.27
CA ALA A 135 20.50 4.92 9.25
C ALA A 135 19.44 5.90 9.79
N SER A 136 18.54 5.44 10.67
CA SER A 136 17.54 6.31 11.29
C SER A 136 18.16 7.39 12.17
N PHE A 137 19.24 7.08 12.88
CA PHE A 137 20.01 8.06 13.65
C PHE A 137 20.81 8.97 12.71
N ALA A 138 21.50 8.42 11.71
CA ALA A 138 22.30 9.20 10.76
C ALA A 138 21.45 10.28 10.07
N VAL A 139 20.27 9.92 9.55
CA VAL A 139 19.34 10.90 8.94
C VAL A 139 18.85 11.94 9.97
N SER A 140 18.76 11.58 11.25
CA SER A 140 18.38 12.49 12.36
C SER A 140 19.44 13.53 12.69
N PHE A 141 20.71 13.20 12.51
CA PHE A 141 21.82 14.15 12.69
C PHE A 141 22.21 14.88 11.39
N MET A 142 21.85 14.34 10.22
CA MET A 142 22.13 14.96 8.93
C MET A 142 21.11 16.01 8.51
N ASP A 143 19.96 16.13 9.18
CA ASP A 143 19.04 17.24 8.94
C ASP A 143 19.75 18.56 9.25
N LEU A 144 20.20 19.22 8.18
CA LEU A 144 21.01 20.42 8.24
C LEU A 144 20.30 21.56 9.00
N PRO A 145 21.03 22.45 9.70
CA PRO A 145 20.46 23.52 10.54
C PRO A 145 19.78 24.68 9.78
N HIS A 146 19.41 24.51 8.51
CA HIS A 146 19.21 25.64 7.59
C HIS A 146 17.79 26.20 7.50
N GLN A 147 16.95 26.07 8.55
CA GLN A 147 15.66 26.75 8.55
C GLN A 147 15.08 26.93 9.95
N ALA A 148 14.33 28.03 10.12
CA ALA A 148 13.69 28.51 11.34
C ALA A 148 13.08 27.37 12.16
N SER A 149 13.88 26.87 13.09
CA SER A 149 13.46 25.81 14.00
C SER A 149 12.62 26.44 15.10
N PRO A 150 11.50 25.81 15.48
CA PRO A 150 10.62 26.37 16.50
C PRO A 150 11.35 26.52 17.85
N VAL A 151 10.96 27.52 18.63
CA VAL A 151 11.61 27.91 19.91
C VAL A 151 11.62 26.78 20.95
N TRP A 152 10.72 25.80 20.83
CA TRP A 152 10.74 24.63 21.70
C TRP A 152 11.83 23.62 21.33
N LEU A 153 12.41 23.68 20.12
CA LEU A 153 13.48 22.80 19.62
C LEU A 153 14.88 23.39 19.86
N HIS A 154 15.02 24.72 19.71
CA HIS A 154 16.26 25.44 19.98
C HIS A 154 15.97 26.63 20.90
N SER A 155 16.84 26.83 21.89
CA SER A 155 16.69 27.93 22.85
C SER A 155 16.80 29.32 22.18
N GLU A 156 17.57 29.38 21.09
CA GLU A 156 17.68 30.52 20.17
C GLU A 156 17.77 29.99 18.73
N PRO A 157 17.39 30.76 17.68
CA PRO A 157 17.55 30.32 16.29
C PRO A 157 19.02 30.01 15.97
N GLY A 158 19.36 28.71 15.81
CA GLY A 158 20.75 28.26 15.62
C GLY A 158 21.57 28.10 16.92
N GLY A 159 20.96 28.29 18.08
CA GLY A 159 21.55 28.07 19.41
C GLY A 159 21.45 26.61 19.89
N PRO A 160 21.79 26.33 21.16
CA PRO A 160 21.76 24.97 21.71
C PRO A 160 20.32 24.42 21.78
N HIS A 161 20.19 23.10 21.54
CA HIS A 161 18.91 22.39 21.67
C HIS A 161 18.39 22.45 23.10
N THR A 162 17.07 22.65 23.24
CA THR A 162 16.38 22.52 24.52
C THR A 162 16.38 21.04 24.97
N LEU A 163 16.01 20.77 26.23
CA LEU A 163 15.84 19.39 26.70
C LEU A 163 14.79 18.62 25.88
N ALA A 164 13.70 19.29 25.47
CA ALA A 164 12.70 18.72 24.58
C ALA A 164 13.26 18.44 23.17
N GLY A 165 14.12 19.32 22.67
CA GLY A 165 14.81 19.13 21.39
C GLY A 165 15.77 17.94 21.39
N TRP A 166 16.52 17.74 22.47
CA TRP A 166 17.35 16.55 22.64
C TRP A 166 16.54 15.26 22.66
N TRP A 167 15.40 15.24 23.35
CA TRP A 167 14.50 14.07 23.32
C TRP A 167 13.97 13.81 21.91
N TYR A 168 13.58 14.86 21.20
CA TYR A 168 13.12 14.76 19.82
C TYR A 168 14.19 14.13 18.91
N LEU A 169 15.43 14.62 18.95
CA LEU A 169 16.54 14.16 18.09
C LEU A 169 17.00 12.73 18.41
N VAL A 170 17.00 12.34 19.69
CA VAL A 170 17.55 11.05 20.14
C VAL A 170 16.49 9.95 20.14
N VAL A 171 15.22 10.29 20.44
CA VAL A 171 14.16 9.30 20.65
C VAL A 171 13.06 9.42 19.60
N SER A 172 12.36 10.55 19.55
CA SER A 172 11.12 10.67 18.78
C SER A 172 11.36 10.58 17.27
N MET A 173 12.35 11.31 16.76
CA MET A 173 12.69 11.39 15.33
C MET A 173 13.31 10.08 14.80
N PRO A 174 14.32 9.46 15.48
CA PRO A 174 14.79 8.14 15.10
C PRO A 174 13.71 7.06 15.15
N LEU A 175 12.78 7.12 16.12
CA LEU A 175 11.68 6.15 16.24
C LEU A 175 10.80 6.11 14.99
N ILE A 176 10.28 7.26 14.54
CA ILE A 176 9.40 7.28 13.36
C ILE A 176 10.17 6.94 12.08
N ARG A 177 11.41 7.43 11.95
CA ARG A 177 12.28 7.15 10.79
C ARG A 177 12.65 5.69 10.69
N PHE A 178 13.01 5.07 11.81
CA PHE A 178 13.27 3.64 11.87
C PHE A 178 12.05 2.84 11.40
N LEU A 179 10.85 3.21 11.83
CA LEU A 179 9.62 2.55 11.39
C LEU A 179 9.36 2.74 9.88
N LEU A 180 9.56 3.95 9.35
CA LEU A 180 9.42 4.23 7.92
C LEU A 180 10.45 3.46 7.09
N LEU A 181 11.73 3.49 7.48
CA LEU A 181 12.80 2.71 6.85
C LEU A 181 12.51 1.21 6.88
N ARG A 182 11.96 0.71 7.99
CA ARG A 182 11.53 -0.69 8.11
C ARG A 182 10.37 -1.02 7.16
N TRP A 183 9.42 -0.11 6.97
CA TRP A 183 8.36 -0.26 5.97
C TRP A 183 8.88 -0.24 4.54
N LEU A 184 9.82 0.67 4.22
CA LEU A 184 10.49 0.69 2.92
C LEU A 184 11.23 -0.61 2.66
N TRP A 185 11.99 -1.11 3.64
CA TRP A 185 12.66 -2.41 3.53
C TRP A 185 11.69 -3.57 3.29
N ARG A 186 10.56 -3.59 4.01
CA ARG A 186 9.49 -4.58 3.78
C ARG A 186 8.89 -4.47 2.36
N GLY A 187 8.71 -3.25 1.86
CA GLY A 187 8.32 -3.00 0.47
C GLY A 187 9.32 -3.55 -0.54
N VAL A 188 10.63 -3.36 -0.29
CA VAL A 188 11.71 -3.93 -1.11
C VAL A 188 11.69 -5.46 -1.08
N LEU A 189 11.53 -6.07 0.10
CA LEU A 189 11.40 -7.52 0.24
C LEU A 189 10.18 -8.08 -0.49
N TRP A 190 9.05 -7.37 -0.42
CA TRP A 190 7.84 -7.71 -1.15
C TRP A 190 8.04 -7.61 -2.67
N ALA A 191 8.64 -6.51 -3.15
CA ALA A 191 8.96 -6.34 -4.55
C ALA A 191 9.93 -7.40 -5.06
N PHE A 192 10.93 -7.77 -4.26
CA PHE A 192 11.86 -8.86 -4.56
C PHE A 192 11.15 -10.22 -4.64
N LEU A 193 10.22 -10.50 -3.72
CA LEU A 193 9.39 -11.70 -3.77
C LEU A 193 8.60 -11.74 -5.09
N LEU A 194 7.87 -10.67 -5.40
CA LEU A 194 7.08 -10.57 -6.62
C LEU A 194 7.92 -10.71 -7.89
N PHE A 195 9.10 -10.09 -7.93
CA PHE A 195 10.05 -10.23 -9.04
C PHE A 195 10.51 -11.68 -9.23
N ARG A 196 10.79 -12.40 -8.15
CA ARG A 196 11.21 -13.80 -8.24
C ARG A 196 10.07 -14.72 -8.63
N VAL A 197 8.85 -14.44 -8.16
CA VAL A 197 7.63 -15.17 -8.56
C VAL A 197 7.29 -14.91 -10.03
N SER A 198 7.48 -13.69 -10.53
CA SER A 198 7.24 -13.35 -11.93
C SER A 198 8.25 -13.98 -12.90
N GLN A 199 9.24 -14.73 -12.41
CA GLN A 199 10.14 -15.53 -13.24
C GLN A 199 9.68 -16.99 -13.34
N LEU A 200 8.74 -17.42 -12.49
CA LEU A 200 8.12 -18.74 -12.58
C LEU A 200 7.12 -18.77 -13.76
N PRO A 201 6.91 -19.94 -14.39
CA PRO A 201 5.92 -20.10 -15.44
C PRO A 201 4.51 -20.10 -14.80
N LEU A 202 3.87 -18.94 -14.74
CA LEU A 202 2.54 -18.81 -14.12
C LEU A 202 1.45 -19.31 -15.08
N ALA A 203 0.50 -20.07 -14.53
CA ALA A 203 -0.67 -20.58 -15.25
C ALA A 203 -1.75 -19.48 -15.38
N LEU A 204 -1.49 -18.47 -16.21
CA LEU A 204 -2.41 -17.36 -16.43
C LEU A 204 -3.55 -17.77 -17.39
N VAL A 205 -4.80 -17.60 -16.94
CA VAL A 205 -5.99 -17.96 -17.72
C VAL A 205 -6.68 -16.70 -18.27
N PRO A 206 -6.75 -16.49 -19.60
CA PRO A 206 -7.34 -15.28 -20.17
C PRO A 206 -8.83 -15.07 -19.81
N THR A 207 -9.58 -16.15 -19.64
CA THR A 207 -11.01 -16.12 -19.27
C THR A 207 -11.27 -15.92 -17.78
N HIS A 208 -10.23 -15.68 -16.97
CA HIS A 208 -10.41 -15.49 -15.55
C HIS A 208 -11.23 -14.20 -15.26
N PRO A 209 -12.22 -14.24 -14.34
CA PRO A 209 -13.19 -13.16 -14.12
C PRO A 209 -12.58 -11.85 -13.59
N ASP A 210 -11.36 -11.88 -13.08
CA ASP A 210 -10.63 -10.70 -12.58
C ASP A 210 -10.03 -9.81 -13.68
N ALA A 211 -10.16 -10.19 -14.95
CA ALA A 211 -9.53 -9.53 -16.09
C ALA A 211 -8.01 -9.29 -15.92
N ALA A 212 -7.33 -10.11 -15.11
CA ALA A 212 -5.90 -10.04 -14.82
C ALA A 212 -5.26 -11.43 -14.80
N GLY A 213 -5.88 -12.41 -15.46
CA GLY A 213 -5.33 -13.75 -15.60
C GLY A 213 -5.19 -14.51 -14.28
N GLY A 214 -5.97 -14.15 -13.25
CA GLY A 214 -5.87 -14.68 -11.89
C GLY A 214 -5.00 -13.84 -10.94
N LEU A 215 -4.30 -12.81 -11.42
CA LEU A 215 -3.44 -11.95 -10.61
C LEU A 215 -4.13 -10.71 -10.01
N GLY A 216 -5.45 -10.59 -10.14
CA GLY A 216 -6.22 -9.42 -9.70
C GLY A 216 -6.13 -9.15 -8.19
N PHE A 217 -5.93 -10.19 -7.38
CA PHE A 217 -5.73 -10.07 -5.92
C PHE A 217 -4.49 -9.24 -5.55
N LEU A 218 -3.48 -9.17 -6.43
CA LEU A 218 -2.28 -8.36 -6.20
C LEU A 218 -2.60 -6.87 -6.15
N GLY A 219 -3.55 -6.40 -6.96
CA GLY A 219 -4.00 -5.01 -6.92
C GLY A 219 -4.60 -4.66 -5.55
N THR A 220 -5.48 -5.52 -5.03
CA THR A 220 -6.05 -5.38 -3.68
C THR A 220 -4.98 -5.45 -2.59
N CYS A 221 -4.00 -6.35 -2.74
CA CYS A 221 -2.86 -6.44 -1.82
C CYS A 221 -2.03 -5.14 -1.81
N GLN A 222 -1.73 -4.55 -2.97
CA GLN A 222 -1.00 -3.29 -3.05
C GLN A 222 -1.80 -2.12 -2.45
N ALA A 223 -3.12 -2.10 -2.62
CA ALA A 223 -3.98 -1.10 -1.99
C ALA A 223 -3.86 -1.11 -0.46
N SER A 224 -3.42 -2.21 0.17
CA SER A 224 -3.22 -2.25 1.62
C SER A 224 -2.14 -1.30 2.14
N PHE A 225 -1.19 -0.91 1.29
CA PHE A 225 -0.15 0.08 1.62
C PHE A 225 -0.70 1.52 1.70
N ALA A 226 -1.97 1.76 1.32
CA ALA A 226 -2.61 3.07 1.42
C ALA A 226 -2.58 3.65 2.85
N PHE A 227 -2.63 2.83 3.90
CA PHE A 227 -2.50 3.30 5.29
C PHE A 227 -1.15 3.97 5.58
N ILE A 228 -0.06 3.46 4.98
CA ILE A 228 1.28 4.05 5.14
C ILE A 228 1.36 5.35 4.35
N VAL A 229 0.78 5.37 3.14
CA VAL A 229 0.68 6.57 2.30
C VAL A 229 -0.07 7.68 3.04
N LEU A 230 -1.19 7.36 3.69
CA LEU A 230 -1.95 8.30 4.52
C LEU A 230 -1.12 8.86 5.68
N ALA A 231 -0.35 8.01 6.37
CA ALA A 231 0.49 8.43 7.48
C ALA A 231 1.57 9.44 7.05
N VAL A 232 2.28 9.11 5.97
CA VAL A 232 3.31 9.97 5.39
C VAL A 232 2.70 11.25 4.84
N ALA A 233 1.60 11.16 4.08
CA ALA A 233 0.90 12.33 3.56
C ALA A 233 0.48 13.30 4.68
N SER A 234 -0.10 12.78 5.77
CA SER A 234 -0.53 13.60 6.92
C SER A 234 0.64 14.35 7.55
N THR A 235 1.80 13.69 7.66
CA THR A 235 3.02 14.30 8.21
C THR A 235 3.58 15.38 7.28
N LEU A 236 3.68 15.09 5.98
CA LEU A 236 4.16 16.04 4.97
C LEU A 236 3.27 17.30 4.91
N THR A 237 1.95 17.09 4.93
CA THR A 237 0.92 18.11 5.08
C THR A 237 1.19 19.02 6.27
N ALA A 238 1.31 18.43 7.45
CA ALA A 238 1.42 19.16 8.70
C ALA A 238 2.73 19.97 8.77
N GLN A 239 3.85 19.35 8.37
CA GLN A 239 5.15 20.02 8.33
C GLN A 239 5.17 21.16 7.30
N ARG A 240 4.53 21.00 6.15
CA ARG A 240 4.42 22.07 5.15
C ARG A 240 3.58 23.24 5.67
N LEU A 241 2.42 22.96 6.27
CA LEU A 241 1.54 23.98 6.83
C LEU A 241 2.23 24.76 7.96
N ALA A 242 3.04 24.09 8.78
CA ALA A 242 3.81 24.73 9.84
C ALA A 242 4.91 25.68 9.31
N ARG A 243 5.55 25.32 8.18
CA ARG A 243 6.64 26.12 7.57
C ARG A 243 6.15 27.28 6.72
N ALA A 244 5.06 27.07 5.99
CA ALA A 244 4.45 28.06 5.13
C ALA A 244 2.93 27.95 5.30
N PRO A 245 2.34 28.74 6.20
CA PRO A 245 0.89 28.92 6.27
C PRO A 245 0.45 29.64 4.98
N SER A 246 0.35 28.91 3.87
CA SER A 246 0.11 29.49 2.56
C SER A 246 -1.34 29.90 2.42
N THR A 247 -1.56 31.12 1.93
CA THR A 247 -2.84 31.60 1.39
C THR A 247 -3.20 30.94 0.04
N ASP A 248 -2.27 30.18 -0.57
CA ASP A 248 -2.45 29.51 -1.86
C ASP A 248 -2.63 27.98 -1.71
N PHE A 249 -3.88 27.56 -1.69
CA PHE A 249 -4.30 26.16 -1.66
C PHE A 249 -3.88 25.37 -2.90
N THR A 250 -3.63 26.04 -4.04
CA THR A 250 -3.30 25.39 -5.30
C THR A 250 -1.93 24.73 -5.24
N ASN A 251 -0.93 25.44 -4.72
CA ASN A 251 0.42 24.91 -4.53
C ASN A 251 0.42 23.72 -3.56
N TYR A 252 -0.40 23.79 -2.51
CA TYR A 252 -0.56 22.71 -1.56
C TYR A 252 -1.19 21.46 -2.18
N ALA A 253 -2.29 21.64 -2.95
CA ALA A 253 -2.92 20.55 -3.70
C ALA A 253 -1.94 19.92 -4.70
N LEU A 254 -1.14 20.73 -5.40
CA LEU A 254 -0.14 20.26 -6.35
C LEU A 254 0.96 19.44 -5.65
N HIS A 255 1.43 19.88 -4.48
CA HIS A 255 2.44 19.15 -3.70
C HIS A 255 1.94 17.76 -3.28
N LEU A 256 0.73 17.69 -2.74
CA LEU A 256 0.13 16.42 -2.36
C LEU A 256 -0.22 15.56 -3.58
N PHE A 257 -0.62 16.16 -4.69
CA PHE A 257 -0.90 15.44 -5.93
C PHE A 257 0.38 14.81 -6.50
N ALA A 258 1.50 15.54 -6.48
CA ALA A 258 2.81 15.01 -6.84
C ALA A 258 3.21 13.86 -5.91
N PHE A 259 3.03 14.00 -4.60
CA PHE A 259 3.26 12.91 -3.65
C PHE A 259 2.35 11.70 -3.91
N ALA A 260 1.09 11.93 -4.26
CA ALA A 260 0.14 10.87 -4.60
C ALA A 260 0.56 10.10 -5.86
N LEU A 261 1.04 10.80 -6.89
CA LEU A 261 1.56 10.19 -8.11
C LEU A 261 2.82 9.35 -7.83
N ILE A 262 3.76 9.88 -7.03
CA ILE A 262 4.94 9.13 -6.59
C ILE A 262 4.52 7.88 -5.80
N SER A 263 3.56 8.01 -4.88
CA SER A 263 3.05 6.91 -4.08
C SER A 263 2.40 5.83 -4.94
N LEU A 264 1.64 6.22 -5.97
CA LEU A 264 1.06 5.30 -6.95
C LEU A 264 2.16 4.51 -7.66
N VAL A 265 3.20 5.20 -8.15
CA VAL A 265 4.32 4.54 -8.82
C VAL A 265 5.03 3.59 -7.87
N VAL A 266 5.40 4.03 -6.66
CA VAL A 266 6.14 3.21 -5.70
C VAL A 266 5.36 1.97 -5.26
N VAL A 267 4.06 2.12 -4.97
CA VAL A 267 3.20 1.02 -4.49
C VAL A 267 2.93 0.00 -5.61
N PHE A 268 2.66 0.46 -6.84
CA PHE A 268 2.28 -0.42 -7.94
C PHE A 268 3.44 -0.85 -8.86
N ALA A 269 4.62 -0.23 -8.77
CA ALA A 269 5.81 -0.60 -9.54
C ALA A 269 6.16 -2.10 -9.47
N PRO A 270 6.08 -2.78 -8.30
CA PRO A 270 6.36 -4.21 -8.22
C PRO A 270 5.45 -5.09 -9.09
N LEU A 271 4.27 -4.61 -9.48
CA LEU A 271 3.35 -5.34 -10.35
C LEU A 271 3.80 -5.33 -11.81
N ALA A 272 4.67 -4.39 -12.20
CA ALA A 272 5.21 -4.31 -13.56
C ALA A 272 5.99 -5.57 -13.95
N PHE A 273 6.55 -6.31 -12.98
CA PHE A 273 7.25 -7.56 -13.24
C PHE A 273 6.37 -8.63 -13.90
N PHE A 274 5.05 -8.59 -13.71
CA PHE A 274 4.10 -9.53 -14.32
C PHE A 274 3.58 -9.08 -15.69
N SER A 275 3.84 -7.83 -16.10
CA SER A 275 3.27 -7.25 -17.33
C SER A 275 3.60 -8.05 -18.58
N ARG A 276 4.83 -8.56 -18.68
CA ARG A 276 5.28 -9.39 -19.81
C ARG A 276 4.49 -10.70 -19.90
N GLN A 277 4.31 -11.41 -18.78
CA GLN A 277 3.57 -12.67 -18.78
C GLN A 277 2.09 -12.46 -19.11
N LEU A 278 1.48 -11.41 -18.54
CA LEU A 278 0.09 -11.03 -18.82
C LEU A 278 -0.11 -10.65 -20.29
N LEU A 279 0.83 -9.91 -20.89
CA LEU A 279 0.75 -9.55 -22.30
C LEU A 279 0.85 -10.78 -23.22
N ILE A 280 1.74 -11.73 -22.90
CA ILE A 280 1.86 -12.99 -23.65
C ILE A 280 0.58 -13.81 -23.52
N ALA A 281 0.04 -13.96 -22.30
CA ALA A 281 -1.20 -14.67 -22.04
C ALA A 281 -2.39 -14.03 -22.77
N LYS A 282 -2.49 -12.70 -22.74
CA LYS A 282 -3.50 -11.93 -23.49
C LYS A 282 -3.41 -12.20 -24.99
N ARG A 283 -2.22 -12.07 -25.59
CA ARG A 283 -2.04 -12.30 -27.04
C ARG A 283 -2.39 -13.72 -27.46
N ARG A 284 -1.98 -14.72 -26.68
CA ARG A 284 -2.34 -16.13 -26.92
C ARG A 284 -3.85 -16.33 -26.80
N GLY A 285 -4.47 -15.78 -25.76
CA GLY A 285 -5.91 -15.81 -25.54
C GLY A 285 -6.66 -15.18 -26.72
N ASP A 286 -6.33 -13.95 -27.08
CA ASP A 286 -6.96 -13.24 -28.19
C ASP A 286 -6.91 -14.06 -29.49
N HIS A 287 -5.77 -14.69 -29.82
CA HIS A 287 -5.65 -15.52 -31.02
C HIS A 287 -6.47 -16.82 -30.95
N SER A 288 -6.34 -17.58 -29.86
CA SER A 288 -7.04 -18.87 -29.68
C SER A 288 -8.56 -18.68 -29.61
N PHE A 289 -9.04 -17.71 -28.83
CA PHE A 289 -10.47 -17.44 -28.69
C PHE A 289 -11.07 -16.85 -29.96
N SER A 290 -10.33 -16.02 -30.72
CA SER A 290 -10.82 -15.50 -32.01
C SER A 290 -10.98 -16.62 -33.04
N GLY A 291 -10.06 -17.59 -33.08
CA GLY A 291 -10.17 -18.74 -33.97
C GLY A 291 -11.40 -19.59 -33.68
N VAL A 292 -11.64 -19.92 -32.40
CA VAL A 292 -12.81 -20.70 -31.98
C VAL A 292 -14.11 -19.94 -32.22
N ALA A 293 -14.15 -18.64 -31.90
CA ALA A 293 -15.31 -17.79 -32.17
C ALA A 293 -15.64 -17.72 -33.66
N ALA A 294 -14.64 -17.51 -34.52
CA ALA A 294 -14.84 -17.47 -35.97
C ALA A 294 -15.34 -18.82 -36.51
N TRP A 295 -14.77 -19.94 -36.05
CA TRP A 295 -15.20 -21.28 -36.44
C TRP A 295 -16.65 -21.56 -36.02
N HIS A 296 -17.00 -21.26 -34.76
CA HIS A 296 -18.35 -21.51 -34.22
C HIS A 296 -19.39 -20.64 -34.92
N SER A 297 -19.12 -19.33 -35.09
CA SER A 297 -20.06 -18.40 -35.74
C SER A 297 -20.33 -18.77 -37.20
N ARG A 298 -19.29 -19.17 -37.97
CA ARG A 298 -19.49 -19.59 -39.38
C ARG A 298 -20.36 -20.85 -39.50
N ARG A 299 -20.11 -21.85 -38.66
CA ARG A 299 -20.93 -23.09 -38.66
C ARG A 299 -22.36 -22.84 -38.21
N PHE A 300 -22.53 -21.99 -37.21
CA PHE A 300 -23.84 -21.54 -36.77
C PHE A 300 -24.58 -20.85 -37.92
N GLU A 301 -23.92 -19.94 -38.64
CA GLU A 301 -24.52 -19.19 -39.74
C GLU A 301 -24.90 -20.06 -40.93
N GLN A 302 -24.04 -21.02 -41.29
CA GLN A 302 -24.31 -22.01 -42.34
C GLN A 302 -25.58 -22.82 -42.01
N ARG A 303 -25.67 -23.35 -40.79
CA ARG A 303 -26.79 -24.22 -40.41
C ARG A 303 -28.12 -23.50 -40.26
N TRP A 304 -28.11 -22.28 -39.69
CA TRP A 304 -29.34 -21.58 -39.33
C TRP A 304 -29.81 -20.55 -40.36
N PHE A 305 -28.89 -19.93 -41.11
CA PHE A 305 -29.24 -18.89 -42.10
C PHE A 305 -29.10 -19.37 -43.55
N HIS A 306 -28.34 -20.44 -43.81
CA HIS A 306 -28.09 -20.96 -45.15
C HIS A 306 -28.73 -22.35 -45.36
N ARG A 307 -30.07 -22.43 -45.17
CA ARG A 307 -31.01 -23.48 -45.64
C ARG A 307 -30.67 -24.98 -45.39
N GLU A 308 -29.70 -25.34 -44.58
CA GLU A 308 -29.47 -26.73 -44.14
C GLU A 308 -30.28 -27.07 -42.88
N LEU A 309 -31.62 -26.95 -42.91
CA LEU A 309 -32.47 -27.38 -41.80
C LEU A 309 -32.55 -28.93 -41.78
N PRO A 310 -31.99 -29.62 -40.76
CA PRO A 310 -32.19 -31.05 -40.61
C PRO A 310 -33.66 -31.31 -40.25
N ALA A 311 -34.29 -32.29 -40.88
CA ALA A 311 -35.66 -32.67 -40.57
C ALA A 311 -35.77 -33.14 -39.10
N GLY A 312 -36.62 -32.49 -38.30
CA GLY A 312 -36.98 -32.94 -36.94
C GLY A 312 -36.42 -32.16 -35.75
N GLN A 313 -35.81 -30.98 -35.94
CA GLN A 313 -35.34 -30.15 -34.82
C GLN A 313 -36.37 -29.07 -34.41
N GLU A 314 -36.62 -28.96 -33.10
CA GLU A 314 -37.36 -27.85 -32.50
C GLU A 314 -36.56 -26.54 -32.65
N LEU A 315 -37.12 -25.58 -33.39
CA LEU A 315 -36.49 -24.27 -33.62
C LEU A 315 -36.42 -23.42 -32.35
N LEU A 316 -37.36 -23.62 -31.44
CA LEU A 316 -37.47 -22.93 -30.16
C LEU A 316 -36.83 -23.82 -29.09
N GLY A 317 -35.63 -23.45 -28.62
CA GLY A 317 -34.89 -24.20 -27.58
C GLY A 317 -33.61 -24.89 -28.04
N ALA A 318 -33.16 -24.64 -29.27
CA ALA A 318 -31.94 -25.24 -29.78
C ALA A 318 -30.70 -24.82 -28.95
N PRO A 319 -29.90 -25.78 -28.43
CA PRO A 319 -28.77 -25.50 -27.52
C PRO A 319 -27.67 -24.65 -28.16
N GLU A 320 -27.60 -24.62 -29.49
CA GLU A 320 -26.60 -23.85 -30.24
C GLU A 320 -26.70 -22.33 -30.01
N PHE A 321 -27.90 -21.79 -29.74
CA PHE A 321 -28.06 -20.37 -29.41
C PHE A 321 -27.44 -20.04 -28.04
N SER A 322 -27.62 -20.91 -27.03
CA SER A 322 -26.97 -20.76 -25.72
C SER A 322 -25.46 -20.85 -25.86
N SER A 323 -24.96 -21.88 -26.57
CA SER A 323 -23.52 -22.07 -26.82
C SER A 323 -22.88 -20.84 -27.48
N LEU A 324 -23.57 -20.19 -28.43
CA LEU A 324 -23.09 -18.97 -29.08
C LEU A 324 -22.96 -17.80 -28.09
N VAL A 325 -23.94 -17.63 -27.20
CA VAL A 325 -23.93 -16.61 -26.14
C VAL A 325 -22.82 -16.89 -25.12
N ASP A 326 -22.67 -18.15 -24.70
CA ASP A 326 -21.66 -18.58 -23.73
C ASP A 326 -20.23 -18.37 -24.27
N LEU A 327 -20.00 -18.71 -25.55
CA LEU A 327 -18.75 -18.44 -26.23
C LEU A 327 -18.49 -16.95 -26.39
N GLY A 328 -19.53 -16.17 -26.74
CA GLY A 328 -19.45 -14.72 -26.81
C GLY A 328 -19.05 -14.10 -25.47
N SER A 329 -19.65 -14.55 -24.37
CA SER A 329 -19.31 -14.08 -23.02
C SER A 329 -17.85 -14.41 -22.67
N SER A 330 -17.41 -15.64 -22.89
CA SER A 330 -16.02 -16.07 -22.65
C SER A 330 -15.01 -15.29 -23.49
N PHE A 331 -15.33 -15.05 -24.76
CA PHE A 331 -14.53 -14.24 -25.67
C PHE A 331 -14.40 -12.79 -25.18
N THR A 332 -15.50 -12.17 -24.74
CA THR A 332 -15.46 -10.79 -24.21
C THR A 332 -14.61 -10.68 -22.95
N VAL A 333 -14.66 -11.67 -22.05
CA VAL A 333 -13.81 -11.71 -20.84
C VAL A 333 -12.34 -11.82 -21.23
N ALA A 334 -11.99 -12.77 -22.11
CA ALA A 334 -10.62 -12.93 -22.61
C ALA A 334 -10.08 -11.65 -23.26
N ARG A 335 -10.89 -10.99 -24.09
CA ARG A 335 -10.51 -9.73 -24.76
C ARG A 335 -10.34 -8.56 -23.78
N ARG A 336 -11.09 -8.55 -22.67
CA ARG A 336 -10.98 -7.54 -21.59
C ARG A 336 -9.78 -7.77 -20.67
N MET A 337 -9.06 -8.88 -20.78
CA MET A 337 -7.86 -9.14 -19.99
C MET A 337 -6.87 -7.97 -20.07
N ARG A 338 -6.44 -7.48 -18.91
CA ARG A 338 -5.50 -6.38 -18.74
C ARG A 338 -4.07 -6.89 -18.84
N TRP A 339 -3.20 -6.05 -19.38
CA TRP A 339 -1.76 -6.28 -19.49
C TRP A 339 -0.99 -5.84 -18.23
N PHE A 340 -1.64 -5.09 -17.33
CA PHE A 340 -1.09 -4.63 -16.06
C PHE A 340 -2.10 -4.94 -14.94
N PRO A 341 -1.71 -5.63 -13.85
CA PRO A 341 -2.67 -6.16 -12.86
C PRO A 341 -3.03 -5.09 -11.82
N VAL A 342 -3.42 -3.91 -12.28
CA VAL A 342 -3.90 -2.81 -11.43
C VAL A 342 -5.38 -2.57 -11.68
N ASP A 343 -6.10 -2.51 -10.56
CA ASP A 343 -7.49 -2.13 -10.54
C ASP A 343 -7.65 -0.63 -10.25
N ILE A 344 -8.64 0.00 -10.89
CA ILE A 344 -8.96 1.42 -10.68
C ILE A 344 -9.31 1.66 -9.21
N ARG A 345 -10.01 0.71 -8.57
CA ARG A 345 -10.37 0.78 -7.14
C ARG A 345 -9.14 0.79 -6.24
N ALA A 346 -8.13 -0.01 -6.57
CA ALA A 346 -6.87 -0.06 -5.84
C ALA A 346 -6.06 1.23 -6.00
N ALA A 347 -5.99 1.76 -7.24
CA ALA A 347 -5.35 3.05 -7.52
C ALA A 347 -6.05 4.21 -6.78
N LEU A 348 -7.39 4.23 -6.79
CA LEU A 348 -8.20 5.22 -6.07
C LEU A 348 -8.02 5.13 -4.56
N ALA A 349 -7.84 3.94 -3.99
CA ALA A 349 -7.56 3.79 -2.55
C ALA A 349 -6.23 4.46 -2.16
N VAL A 350 -5.18 4.30 -2.95
CA VAL A 350 -3.88 4.96 -2.71
C VAL A 350 -3.96 6.47 -2.95
N LEU A 351 -4.61 6.90 -4.03
CA LEU A 351 -4.80 8.30 -4.37
C LEU A 351 -5.61 9.03 -3.28
N SER A 352 -6.74 8.45 -2.86
CA SER A 352 -7.58 9.00 -1.80
C SER A 352 -6.84 9.06 -0.47
N ALA A 353 -6.05 8.05 -0.11
CA ALA A 353 -5.22 8.07 1.08
C ALA A 353 -4.16 9.19 1.06
N ALA A 354 -3.51 9.42 -0.08
CA ALA A 354 -2.54 10.50 -0.23
C ALA A 354 -3.19 11.89 -0.18
N MET A 355 -4.41 12.01 -0.70
CA MET A 355 -5.16 13.27 -0.77
C MET A 355 -6.01 13.55 0.48
N ALA A 356 -6.30 12.54 1.30
CA ALA A 356 -7.18 12.66 2.47
C ALA A 356 -6.79 13.77 3.46
N PRO A 357 -5.49 14.06 3.72
CA PRO A 357 -5.10 15.19 4.57
C PRO A 357 -5.54 16.56 4.04
N MET A 358 -5.97 16.66 2.78
CA MET A 358 -6.55 17.88 2.22
C MET A 358 -7.94 18.19 2.77
N VAL A 359 -8.70 17.18 3.19
CA VAL A 359 -10.09 17.36 3.65
C VAL A 359 -10.18 18.28 4.88
N PRO A 360 -9.40 18.07 5.97
CA PRO A 360 -9.39 19.01 7.08
C PRO A 360 -8.98 20.43 6.69
N LEU A 361 -8.04 20.59 5.74
CA LEU A 361 -7.60 21.91 5.28
C LEU A 361 -8.68 22.65 4.49
N LEU A 362 -9.40 21.93 3.62
CA LEU A 362 -10.55 22.49 2.90
C LEU A 362 -11.68 22.90 3.84
N LEU A 363 -11.93 22.11 4.90
CA LEU A 363 -12.93 22.44 5.91
C LEU A 363 -12.51 23.64 6.78
N ALA A 364 -11.22 23.85 6.98
CA ALA A 364 -10.70 25.01 7.70
C ALA A 364 -10.83 26.31 6.88
N ASP A 365 -10.89 26.24 5.54
CA ASP A 365 -11.12 27.40 4.70
C ASP A 365 -12.61 27.78 4.66
N ARG A 366 -12.91 28.98 5.16
CA ARG A 366 -14.27 29.53 5.16
C ARG A 366 -14.85 29.65 3.74
N ARG A 367 -14.01 29.88 2.72
CA ARG A 367 -14.45 30.03 1.32
C ARG A 367 -14.98 28.72 0.72
N PHE A 368 -14.38 27.58 1.07
CA PHE A 368 -14.86 26.28 0.59
C PHE A 368 -16.19 25.88 1.26
N LEU A 369 -16.33 26.18 2.55
CA LEU A 369 -17.60 26.01 3.27
C LEU A 369 -18.72 26.85 2.64
N GLU A 370 -18.43 28.09 2.25
CA GLU A 370 -19.39 28.96 1.56
C GLU A 370 -19.85 28.37 0.22
N VAL A 371 -18.94 27.83 -0.60
CA VAL A 371 -19.26 27.19 -1.88
C VAL A 371 -20.09 25.90 -1.68
N LEU A 372 -19.73 25.08 -0.70
CA LEU A 372 -20.42 23.82 -0.42
C LEU A 372 -21.82 24.06 0.17
N LEU A 373 -21.97 25.08 1.02
CA LEU A 373 -23.27 25.55 1.52
C LEU A 373 -24.12 26.17 0.41
N ALA A 374 -23.52 26.92 -0.53
CA ALA A 374 -24.22 27.45 -1.69
C ALA A 374 -24.73 26.33 -2.62
N LEU A 375 -23.93 25.31 -2.86
CA LEU A 375 -24.33 24.11 -3.61
C LEU A 375 -25.44 23.32 -2.89
N GLY A 376 -25.33 23.14 -1.58
CA GLY A 376 -26.37 22.48 -0.77
C GLY A 376 -27.71 23.22 -0.80
N LYS A 377 -27.69 24.56 -0.86
CA LYS A 377 -28.89 25.40 -1.03
C LYS A 377 -29.46 25.43 -2.44
N SER A 378 -28.70 25.01 -3.45
CA SER A 378 -29.17 24.91 -4.84
C SER A 378 -29.74 23.54 -5.22
N VAL A 379 -29.50 22.52 -4.38
CA VAL A 379 -29.95 21.13 -4.60
C VAL A 379 -31.16 20.78 -3.71
N LEU A 380 -31.42 21.56 -2.67
CA LEU A 380 -32.68 21.62 -1.91
C LEU A 380 -33.57 22.71 -2.50
#